data_AF-A0A2R8MYJ9-F1
#
_entry.id   AF-A0A2R8MYJ9-F1
#
_cell.length_a   1.000
_cell.length_b   1.000
_cell.length_c   1.000
_cell.angle_alpha   90.00
_cell.angle_beta   90.00
_cell.angle_gamma   90.00
#
_symmetry.space_group_name_H-M   'P 1'
#
loop_
_entity.id
_entity.type
_entity.pdbx_description
1 polymer ?
#
loop_
_entity_poly.entity_id
_entity_poly.type
_entity_poly.pdbx_seq_one_letter_code
_entity_poly.pdbx_strand_id
1 'polypeptide(L)'
;MRLCAQLLGLLMLWVPGSTGDIVMTQSPLSLPVTPRKPASISCRSSQSLLYSNENNYLHWYLQKPGQSPQLLIYLGSNQVI
;
A
#
# COMPACT_ATOMS: atom_id res chain seq x y z
N MET A 1 -17.75 4.43 -42.60
CA MET A 1 -16.75 3.59 -41.89
C MET A 1 -15.78 4.41 -41.03
N ARG A 2 -15.23 5.54 -41.49
CA ARG A 2 -14.30 6.38 -40.69
C ARG A 2 -14.95 7.09 -39.50
N LEU A 3 -16.20 7.55 -39.66
CA LEU A 3 -16.95 8.26 -38.61
C LEU A 3 -17.24 7.37 -37.40
N CYS A 4 -17.57 6.09 -37.62
CA CYS A 4 -17.80 5.13 -36.54
C CYS A 4 -16.51 4.85 -35.74
N ALA A 5 -15.37 4.72 -36.41
CA ALA A 5 -14.08 4.52 -35.74
C ALA A 5 -13.63 5.75 -34.94
N GLN A 6 -13.89 6.96 -35.46
CA GLN A 6 -13.60 8.21 -34.74
C GLN A 6 -14.52 8.40 -33.53
N LEU A 7 -15.81 8.07 -33.65
CA LEU A 7 -16.78 8.12 -32.56
C LEU A 7 -16.45 7.10 -31.47
N LEU A 8 -16.06 5.88 -31.86
CA LEU A 8 -15.56 4.84 -30.94
C LEU A 8 -14.28 5.31 -30.23
N GLY A 9 -13.32 5.88 -30.94
CA GLY A 9 -12.09 6.43 -30.34
C GLY A 9 -12.38 7.54 -29.32
N LEU A 10 -13.30 8.45 -29.64
CA LEU A 10 -13.79 9.48 -28.72
C LEU A 10 -14.46 8.87 -27.48
N LEU A 11 -15.22 7.79 -27.62
CA LEU A 11 -15.86 7.11 -26.48
C LEU A 11 -14.83 6.51 -25.51
N MET A 12 -13.70 6.00 -26.01
CA MET A 12 -12.65 5.38 -25.18
C MET A 12 -11.90 6.39 -24.31
N LEU A 13 -11.83 7.66 -24.73
CA LEU A 13 -11.27 8.76 -23.94
C LEU A 13 -12.10 9.12 -22.70
N TRP A 14 -13.37 8.68 -22.66
CA TRP A 14 -14.29 8.96 -21.56
C TRP A 14 -14.38 7.82 -20.55
N VAL A 15 -13.65 6.72 -20.77
CA VAL A 15 -13.58 5.64 -19.78
C VAL A 15 -12.68 6.11 -18.63
N PRO A 16 -13.21 6.30 -17.41
CA PRO A 16 -12.37 6.60 -16.27
C PRO A 16 -11.40 5.43 -16.08
N GLY A 17 -10.10 5.73 -15.96
CA GLY A 17 -9.11 4.70 -15.68
C GLY A 17 -9.47 3.96 -14.39
N SER A 18 -9.56 2.63 -14.45
CA SER A 18 -9.73 1.81 -13.25
C SER A 18 -8.40 1.70 -12.53
N THR A 19 -8.30 2.23 -11.31
CA THR A 19 -7.16 1.94 -10.42
C THR A 19 -7.39 0.61 -9.71
N GLY A 20 -6.46 -0.32 -9.87
CA GLY A 20 -6.46 -1.58 -9.12
C GLY A 20 -6.12 -1.38 -7.64
N ASP A 21 -6.38 -2.39 -6.82
CA ASP A 21 -6.11 -2.35 -5.38
C ASP A 21 -4.63 -2.08 -5.05
N ILE A 22 -4.40 -1.33 -3.97
CA ILE A 22 -3.06 -1.12 -3.44
C ILE A 22 -2.68 -2.34 -2.58
N VAL A 23 -1.61 -3.01 -2.99
CA VAL A 23 -1.13 -4.22 -2.31
C VAL A 23 0.08 -3.85 -1.45
N MET A 24 0.04 -4.26 -0.18
CA MET A 24 1.14 -4.09 0.76
C MET A 24 1.91 -5.42 0.89
N THR A 25 3.21 -5.39 0.63
CA THR A 25 4.11 -6.56 0.75
C THR A 25 5.05 -6.38 1.92
N GLN A 26 5.04 -7.32 2.87
CA GLN A 26 5.92 -7.29 4.04
C GLN A 26 7.06 -8.31 3.90
N SER A 27 8.25 -7.93 4.38
CA SER A 27 9.43 -8.79 4.37
C SER A 27 10.29 -8.55 5.61
N PRO A 28 10.87 -9.60 6.22
CA PRO A 28 10.67 -11.02 5.91
C PRO A 28 9.32 -11.53 6.44
N LEU A 29 8.82 -12.66 5.89
CA LEU A 29 7.61 -13.32 6.41
C LEU A 29 7.79 -13.87 7.83
N SER A 30 9.01 -14.27 8.18
CA SER A 30 9.38 -14.74 9.50
C SER A 30 10.84 -14.40 9.75
N LEU A 31 11.14 -13.88 10.94
CA LEU A 31 12.48 -13.54 11.38
C LEU A 31 12.69 -14.08 12.80
N PRO A 32 13.63 -15.02 13.02
CA PRO A 32 14.04 -15.35 14.37
C PRO A 32 14.74 -14.15 14.99
N VAL A 33 14.34 -13.78 16.20
CA VAL A 33 14.86 -12.61 16.90
C VAL A 33 15.53 -13.00 18.22
N THR A 34 16.71 -12.46 18.46
CA THR A 34 17.39 -12.60 19.75
C THR A 34 16.84 -11.55 20.71
N PRO A 35 16.44 -11.91 21.95
CA PRO A 35 16.00 -10.94 22.93
C PRO A 35 17.00 -9.79 23.09
N ARG A 36 16.50 -8.55 23.17
CA ARG A 36 17.28 -7.30 23.27
C ARG A 36 18.11 -6.93 22.03
N LYS A 37 17.98 -7.66 20.92
CA LYS A 37 18.49 -7.21 19.62
C LYS A 37 17.36 -6.58 18.80
N PRO A 38 17.66 -5.53 18.02
CA PRO A 38 16.67 -4.94 17.13
C PRO A 38 16.31 -5.92 16.02
N ALA A 39 15.09 -5.78 15.51
CA ALA A 39 14.58 -6.47 14.34
C ALA A 39 13.96 -5.44 13.41
N SER A 40 14.10 -5.62 12.10
CA SER A 40 13.49 -4.76 11.10
C SER A 40 12.56 -5.60 10.20
N ILE A 41 11.39 -5.03 9.91
CA ILE A 41 10.43 -5.54 8.95
C ILE A 41 10.19 -4.42 7.95
N SER A 42 10.33 -4.72 6.67
CA SER A 42 10.04 -3.82 5.56
C SER A 42 8.60 -4.00 5.10
N CYS A 43 7.97 -2.89 4.70
CA CYS A 43 6.66 -2.90 4.05
C CYS A 43 6.72 -2.05 2.77
N ARG A 44 6.32 -2.63 1.65
CA ARG A 44 6.31 -1.97 0.34
C ARG A 44 4.91 -1.94 -0.23
N SER A 45 4.42 -0.76 -0.58
CA SER A 45 3.18 -0.60 -1.33
C SER A 45 3.41 -0.77 -2.84
N SER A 46 2.39 -1.26 -3.56
CA SER A 46 2.44 -1.35 -5.03
C SER A 46 2.33 0.01 -5.72
N GLN A 47 1.78 1.01 -5.02
CA GLN A 47 1.52 2.36 -5.52
C GLN A 47 1.83 3.40 -4.44
N SER A 48 1.83 4.69 -4.80
CA SER A 48 2.01 5.77 -3.83
C SER A 48 0.85 5.78 -2.82
N LEU A 49 1.19 5.90 -1.52
CA LEU A 49 0.22 6.12 -0.45
C LEU A 49 -0.02 7.62 -0.18
N LEU A 50 0.66 8.49 -0.93
CA LEU A 50 0.57 9.93 -0.75
C LEU A 50 -0.81 10.41 -1.15
N TYR A 51 -1.56 10.90 -0.17
CA TYR A 51 -2.88 11.46 -0.40
C TYR A 51 -2.77 12.93 -0.83
N SER A 52 -3.89 13.52 -1.28
CA SER A 52 -3.95 14.89 -1.78
C SER A 52 -3.55 15.97 -0.77
N ASN A 53 -3.57 15.63 0.52
CA ASN A 53 -3.13 16.48 1.62
C ASN A 53 -1.68 16.21 2.05
N GLU A 54 -0.90 15.57 1.18
CA GLU A 54 0.52 15.25 1.37
C GLU A 54 0.82 14.28 2.53
N ASN A 55 -0.20 13.62 3.08
CA ASN A 55 -0.04 12.64 4.15
C ASN A 55 -0.02 11.20 3.61
N ASN A 56 0.78 10.36 4.26
CA ASN A 56 0.76 8.90 4.07
C ASN A 56 -0.02 8.25 5.21
N TYR A 57 -1.08 7.53 4.88
CA TYR A 57 -1.93 6.84 5.87
C TYR A 57 -1.51 5.37 6.02
N LEU A 58 -0.30 5.16 6.56
CA LEU A 58 0.20 3.82 6.88
C LEU A 58 0.22 3.61 8.39
N HIS A 59 -0.31 2.48 8.84
CA HIS A 59 -0.32 2.10 10.25
C HIS A 59 0.32 0.72 10.42
N TRP A 60 1.09 0.53 11.50
CA TRP A 60 1.60 -0.78 11.88
C TRP A 60 0.78 -1.33 13.03
N TYR A 61 0.36 -2.59 12.92
CA TYR A 61 -0.36 -3.31 13.95
C TYR A 61 0.46 -4.50 14.44
N LEU A 62 0.50 -4.68 15.75
CA LEU A 62 1.03 -5.86 16.40
C LEU A 62 -0.12 -6.82 16.71
N GLN A 63 -0.01 -8.06 16.23
CA GLN A 63 -0.94 -9.12 16.59
C GLN A 63 -0.17 -10.26 17.26
N LYS A 64 -0.58 -10.60 18.49
CA LYS A 64 -0.10 -11.79 19.20
C LYS A 64 -1.10 -12.92 19.00
N PRO A 65 -0.68 -14.20 19.03
CA PRO A 65 -1.60 -15.33 18.94
C PRO A 65 -2.73 -15.20 19.97
N GLY A 66 -3.98 -15.31 19.52
CA GLY A 66 -5.17 -15.24 20.37
C GLY A 66 -5.57 -13.83 20.85
N GLN A 67 -4.90 -12.77 20.38
CA GLN A 67 -5.24 -11.37 20.73
C GLN A 67 -5.71 -10.58 19.52
N SER A 68 -6.52 -9.55 19.76
CA SER A 68 -6.89 -8.57 18.73
C SER A 68 -5.66 -7.78 18.27
N PRO A 69 -5.60 -7.34 17.01
CA PRO A 69 -4.56 -6.41 16.55
C PRO A 69 -4.50 -5.15 17.42
N GLN A 70 -3.30 -4.70 17.76
CA GLN A 70 -3.04 -3.49 18.52
C GLN A 70 -2.22 -2.52 17.68
N LEU A 71 -2.61 -1.25 17.66
CA LEU A 71 -1.86 -0.22 16.94
C LEU A 71 -0.47 -0.05 17.58
N LEU A 72 0.57 -0.20 16.76
CA LEU A 72 1.97 -0.05 17.16
C LEU A 72 2.55 1.27 16.67
N ILE A 73 2.30 1.64 15.40
CA ILE A 73 2.78 2.89 14.80
C ILE A 73 1.62 3.55 14.06
N TYR A 74 1.37 4.82 14.36
CA TYR A 74 0.37 5.67 13.71
C TYR A 74 1.04 6.59 12.69
N LEU A 75 0.52 6.65 11.45
CA LEU A 75 1.05 7.48 10.35
C LEU A 75 2.56 7.25 10.11
N GLY A 76 2.93 6.00 9.85
CA GLY A 76 4.30 5.61 9.54
C GLY A 76 4.83 6.36 8.31
N SER A 77 6.07 6.87 8.42
CA SER A 77 6.74 7.59 7.34
C SER A 77 7.44 6.64 6.36
N ASN A 78 7.81 7.15 5.18
CA ASN A 78 8.58 6.44 4.14
C ASN A 78 10.05 6.17 4.52
N GLN A 79 10.44 6.29 5.80
CA GLN A 79 11.82 6.05 6.19
C GLN A 79 12.05 4.56 6.35
N VAL A 80 12.95 4.04 5.50
CA VAL A 80 13.61 2.73 5.69
C VAL A 80 14.19 2.74 7.10
N ILE A 81 13.69 1.86 7.98
CA ILE A 81 14.25 1.61 9.31
C ILE A 81 15.33 0.53 9.20
#